data_AF-A0A842VPI0-F1
#
_entry.id   AF-A0A842VPI0-F1
#
_cell.length_a   1.000
_cell.length_b   1.000
_cell.length_c   1.000
_cell.angle_alpha   90.00
_cell.angle_beta   90.00
_cell.angle_gamma   90.00
#
_symmetry.space_group_name_H-M   'P 1'
#
loop_
_entity.id
_entity.type
_entity.pdbx_description
1 polymer ?
#
loop_
_entity_poly.entity_id
_entity_poly.type
_entity_poly.pdbx_seq_one_letter_code
_entity_poly.pdbx_strand_id
1 'polypeptide(L)'
;MTSRYCYMSVYMNDHAPCGIYCRRCPGVKFYNCEGCRQQEGKVKDFPVCKTYQCVSEKGYKFCFECDDFPCIKLQPIVNFEIFLPHNSKIYNLLMIQKHGIAKWNEICEDKTILYYDGRKVKFGGDPLTLEKKDSGM
;
A
#
# COMPACT_ATOMS: atom_id res chain seq x y z
N MET A 1 28.23 8.48 -6.55
CA MET A 1 27.40 7.31 -6.15
C MET A 1 26.29 7.67 -5.14
N THR A 2 25.77 8.90 -5.11
CA THR A 2 25.36 9.49 -3.82
C THR A 2 23.94 10.08 -3.74
N SER A 3 23.08 9.93 -4.75
CA SER A 3 21.70 10.47 -4.68
C SER A 3 20.62 9.40 -4.88
N ARG A 4 20.69 8.61 -5.97
CA ARG A 4 19.69 7.55 -6.25
C ARG A 4 19.53 6.50 -5.15
N TYR A 5 20.61 6.08 -4.50
CA TYR A 5 20.55 5.08 -3.42
C TYR A 5 19.87 5.62 -2.15
N CYS A 6 20.05 6.91 -1.84
CA CYS A 6 19.39 7.56 -0.72
C CYS A 6 17.87 7.68 -0.96
N TYR A 7 17.46 7.98 -2.19
CA TYR A 7 16.04 8.00 -2.55
C TYR A 7 15.41 6.60 -2.49
N MET A 8 16.12 5.56 -2.92
CA MET A 8 15.61 4.19 -2.84
C MET A 8 15.33 3.74 -1.39
N SER A 9 16.17 4.12 -0.42
CA SER A 9 15.91 3.79 1.00
C SER A 9 14.74 4.58 1.58
N VAL A 10 14.59 5.85 1.19
CA VAL A 10 13.42 6.68 1.58
C VAL A 10 12.13 6.08 1.03
N TYR A 11 12.09 5.73 -0.26
CA TYR A 11 10.90 5.13 -0.87
C TYR A 11 10.57 3.77 -0.27
N MET A 12 11.56 2.98 0.16
CA MET A 12 11.28 1.72 0.85
C MET A 12 10.47 1.94 2.13
N ASN A 13 10.74 2.99 2.90
CA ASN A 13 10.00 3.28 4.13
C ASN A 13 8.56 3.74 3.88
N ASP A 14 8.28 4.34 2.73
CA ASP A 14 6.93 4.75 2.33
C ASP A 14 6.04 3.54 1.93
N HIS A 15 6.62 2.37 1.66
CA HIS A 15 5.92 1.18 1.19
C HIS A 15 6.13 -0.02 2.12
N ALA A 16 5.06 -0.46 2.77
CA ALA A 16 5.08 -1.66 3.60
C ALA A 16 5.46 -2.91 2.80
N PRO A 17 6.09 -3.92 3.41
CA PRO A 17 6.40 -5.18 2.72
C PRO A 17 5.16 -5.88 2.13
N CYS A 18 3.99 -5.67 2.74
CA CYS A 18 2.71 -6.19 2.26
C CYS A 18 2.01 -5.31 1.20
N GLY A 19 2.63 -4.23 0.74
CA GLY A 19 2.10 -3.35 -0.30
C GLY A 19 1.28 -2.16 0.18
N ILE A 20 1.04 -2.00 1.48
CA ILE A 20 0.38 -0.79 1.99
C ILE A 20 1.28 0.41 1.71
N TYR A 21 0.71 1.45 1.10
CA TYR A 21 1.37 2.74 0.99
C TYR A 21 1.20 3.52 2.29
N CYS A 22 2.27 3.58 3.09
CA CYS A 22 2.22 4.07 4.47
C CYS A 22 1.82 5.54 4.52
N ARG A 23 2.28 6.41 3.60
CA ARG A 23 1.99 7.85 3.62
C ARG A 23 0.50 8.19 3.63
N ARG A 24 -0.34 7.32 3.06
CA ARG A 24 -1.80 7.47 3.01
C ARG A 24 -2.55 6.58 3.99
N CYS A 25 -1.83 5.85 4.85
CA CYS A 25 -2.43 5.13 5.95
C CYS A 25 -2.93 6.11 7.01
N PRO A 26 -4.19 6.00 7.49
CA PRO A 26 -4.70 6.82 8.58
C PRO A 26 -3.81 6.81 9.83
N GLY A 27 -3.10 5.69 10.08
CA GLY A 27 -2.20 5.58 11.22
C GLY A 27 -1.05 6.58 11.22
N VAL A 28 -0.57 7.04 10.06
CA VAL A 28 0.46 8.09 10.00
C VAL A 28 -0.09 9.39 10.57
N LYS A 29 -1.29 9.79 10.15
CA LYS A 29 -1.93 11.03 10.60
C LYS A 29 -2.40 10.97 12.05
N PHE A 30 -3.04 9.86 12.45
CA PHE A 30 -3.72 9.78 13.75
C PHE A 30 -2.85 9.23 14.89
N TYR A 31 -1.80 8.47 14.57
CA TYR A 31 -0.97 7.81 15.59
C TYR A 31 0.52 8.12 15.46
N ASN A 32 0.90 9.12 14.65
CA ASN A 32 2.30 9.43 14.34
C ASN A 32 3.10 8.17 13.92
N CYS A 33 2.45 7.28 13.18
CA CYS A 33 3.05 6.02 12.74
C CYS A 33 4.17 6.29 11.73
N GLU A 34 5.36 5.78 12.03
CA GLU A 34 6.57 5.91 11.19
C GLU A 34 6.66 4.86 10.05
N GLY A 35 5.60 4.06 9.89
CA GLY A 35 5.57 2.95 8.94
C GLY A 35 6.14 1.65 9.51
N CYS A 36 5.72 0.53 8.92
CA CYS A 36 6.01 -0.79 9.46
C CYS A 36 7.48 -1.20 9.38
N ARG A 37 8.27 -0.66 8.44
CA ARG A 37 9.71 -0.95 8.35
C ARG A 37 10.49 -0.29 9.49
N GLN A 38 10.15 0.95 9.83
CA GLN A 38 10.79 1.67 10.93
C GLN A 38 10.38 1.11 12.30
N GLN A 39 9.15 0.61 12.41
CA GLN A 39 8.60 0.05 13.64
C GLN A 39 8.68 -1.49 13.71
N GLU A 40 9.42 -2.14 12.82
CA GLU A 40 9.57 -3.61 12.79
C GLU A 40 8.24 -4.38 12.85
N GLY A 41 7.21 -3.87 12.17
CA GLY A 41 5.87 -4.45 12.15
C GLY A 41 5.04 -4.24 13.42
N LYS A 42 5.57 -3.56 14.44
CA LYS A 42 4.88 -3.22 15.70
C LYS A 42 4.30 -1.81 15.64
N VAL A 43 3.13 -1.69 15.04
CA VAL A 43 2.41 -0.40 14.98
C VAL A 43 1.67 -0.18 16.29
N LYS A 44 1.94 0.92 17.00
CA LYS A 44 1.29 1.26 18.29
C LYS A 44 1.49 0.12 19.32
N ASP A 45 0.47 -0.14 20.14
CA ASP A 45 0.44 -1.19 21.16
C ASP A 45 -0.10 -2.52 20.60
N PHE A 46 -0.23 -2.64 19.27
CA PHE A 46 -0.68 -3.88 18.66
C PHE A 46 0.44 -4.93 18.67
N PRO A 47 0.07 -6.23 18.62
CA PRO A 47 1.04 -7.29 18.37
C PRO A 47 1.80 -7.05 17.07
N VAL A 48 3.03 -7.58 16.99
CA VAL A 48 3.82 -7.54 15.75
C VAL A 48 3.02 -8.18 14.62
N CYS A 49 2.95 -7.49 13.48
CA CYS A 49 2.19 -7.94 12.33
C CYS A 49 2.75 -9.26 11.78
N LYS A 50 1.91 -10.30 11.74
CA LYS A 50 2.29 -11.63 11.21
C LYS A 50 2.73 -11.61 9.74
N THR A 51 2.19 -10.68 8.93
CA THR A 51 2.62 -10.52 7.53
C THR A 51 3.99 -9.88 7.45
N TYR A 52 4.32 -8.95 8.34
CA TYR A 52 5.66 -8.36 8.43
C TYR A 52 6.68 -9.42 8.83
N GLN A 53 6.43 -10.17 9.91
CA GLN A 53 7.29 -11.27 10.36
C GLN A 53 7.57 -12.27 9.24
N CYS A 54 6.52 -12.72 8.55
CA CYS A 54 6.65 -13.65 7.42
C CYS A 54 7.59 -13.13 6.31
N VAL A 55 7.54 -11.84 5.97
CA VAL A 55 8.40 -11.26 4.93
C VAL A 55 9.85 -11.15 5.43
N SER A 56 10.02 -10.68 6.67
CA SER A 56 11.33 -10.53 7.32
C SER A 56 12.04 -11.87 7.51
N GLU A 57 11.35 -12.90 8.00
CA GLU A 57 11.91 -14.25 8.21
C GLU A 57 12.36 -14.91 6.90
N LYS A 58 11.64 -14.67 5.81
CA LYS A 58 12.03 -15.16 4.48
C LYS A 58 13.11 -14.30 3.80
N GLY A 59 13.53 -13.19 4.42
CA GLY A 59 14.54 -12.28 3.85
C GLY A 59 14.07 -11.47 2.64
N TYR A 60 12.75 -11.39 2.41
CA TYR A 60 12.19 -10.62 1.30
C TYR A 60 12.01 -9.15 1.68
N LYS A 61 12.03 -8.28 0.66
CA LYS A 61 11.70 -6.86 0.78
C LYS A 61 10.19 -6.63 0.63
N PHE A 62 9.53 -7.44 -0.20
CA PHE A 62 8.12 -7.38 -0.51
C PHE A 62 7.51 -8.76 -0.64
N CYS A 63 6.21 -8.88 -0.35
CA CYS A 63 5.51 -10.15 -0.47
C CYS A 63 5.52 -10.74 -1.88
N PHE A 64 5.65 -9.94 -2.95
CA PHE A 64 5.66 -10.47 -4.33
C PHE A 64 6.89 -11.32 -4.66
N GLU A 65 7.92 -11.30 -3.82
CA GLU A 65 9.13 -12.13 -3.97
C GLU A 65 8.93 -13.56 -3.46
N CYS A 66 7.80 -13.84 -2.79
CA CYS A 66 7.47 -15.15 -2.26
C CYS A 66 6.82 -16.03 -3.33
N ASP A 67 7.21 -17.30 -3.43
CA ASP A 67 6.62 -18.26 -4.38
C ASP A 67 5.12 -18.48 -4.15
N ASP A 68 4.66 -18.37 -2.90
CA ASP A 68 3.24 -18.45 -2.53
C ASP A 68 2.44 -17.16 -2.85
N PHE A 69 3.03 -16.15 -3.48
CA PHE A 69 2.34 -14.88 -3.76
C PHE A 69 1.37 -15.01 -4.94
N PRO A 70 0.11 -14.53 -4.81
CA PRO A 70 -0.51 -13.96 -3.61
C PRO A 70 -1.01 -15.02 -2.63
N CYS A 71 -0.83 -14.79 -1.33
CA CYS A 71 -1.24 -15.74 -0.28
C CYS A 71 -2.36 -15.20 0.63
N ILE A 72 -2.92 -16.09 1.46
CA ILE A 72 -4.04 -15.80 2.37
C ILE A 72 -3.81 -14.59 3.30
N LYS A 73 -2.56 -14.26 3.64
CA LYS A 73 -2.21 -13.11 4.49
C LYS A 73 -2.48 -11.75 3.84
N LEU A 74 -2.71 -11.73 2.52
CA LEU A 74 -2.98 -10.54 1.72
C LEU A 74 -4.44 -10.45 1.27
N GLN A 75 -5.30 -11.37 1.71
CA GLN A 75 -6.72 -11.39 1.34
C GLN A 75 -7.41 -10.06 1.73
N PRO A 76 -8.13 -9.41 0.80
CA PRO A 76 -8.98 -8.26 1.10
C PRO A 76 -10.15 -8.65 2.02
N ILE A 77 -10.56 -7.73 2.90
CA ILE A 77 -11.66 -7.95 3.84
C ILE A 77 -12.60 -6.75 3.78
N VAL A 78 -13.88 -7.00 3.50
CA VAL A 78 -14.89 -5.95 3.36
C VAL A 78 -15.15 -5.27 4.69
N ASN A 79 -15.38 -6.00 5.78
CA ASN A 79 -15.73 -5.42 7.08
C ASN A 79 -14.54 -4.87 7.89
N PHE A 80 -13.40 -4.63 7.24
CA PHE A 80 -12.21 -4.03 7.85
C PHE A 80 -11.92 -2.65 7.25
N GLU A 81 -12.97 -1.94 6.82
CA GLU A 81 -12.92 -0.63 6.15
C GLU A 81 -12.18 0.44 6.97
N ILE A 82 -12.11 0.29 8.30
CA ILE A 82 -11.27 1.13 9.16
C ILE A 82 -9.79 1.16 8.71
N PHE A 83 -9.38 0.15 7.92
CA PHE A 83 -8.12 0.09 7.23
C PHE A 83 -8.31 -0.13 5.72
N LEU A 84 -9.03 0.77 5.04
CA LEU A 84 -9.05 0.90 3.58
C LEU A 84 -7.70 0.62 2.88
N PRO A 85 -6.50 1.05 3.36
CA PRO A 85 -5.25 0.70 2.70
C PRO A 85 -4.98 -0.81 2.57
N HIS A 86 -5.65 -1.66 3.36
CA HIS A 86 -5.48 -3.11 3.29
C HIS A 86 -6.02 -3.71 1.99
N ASN A 87 -6.99 -3.07 1.35
CA ASN A 87 -7.59 -3.57 0.11
C ASN A 87 -6.74 -3.24 -1.13
N SER A 88 -5.78 -2.32 -1.03
CA SER A 88 -4.86 -1.97 -2.13
C SER A 88 -3.53 -2.74 -2.12
N LYS A 89 -3.28 -3.59 -1.12
CA LYS A 89 -2.05 -4.38 -0.95
C LYS A 89 -1.57 -5.08 -2.22
N ILE A 90 -2.44 -5.92 -2.80
CA ILE A 90 -2.11 -6.73 -3.99
C ILE A 90 -1.83 -5.83 -5.19
N TYR A 91 -2.69 -4.84 -5.44
CA TYR A 91 -2.51 -3.91 -6.54
C TYR A 91 -1.17 -3.17 -6.44
N ASN A 92 -0.85 -2.64 -5.26
CA ASN A 92 0.40 -1.93 -5.03
C ASN A 92 1.62 -2.84 -5.21
N LEU A 93 1.59 -4.09 -4.70
CA LEU A 93 2.68 -5.06 -4.89
C LEU A 93 2.94 -5.35 -6.36
N LEU A 94 1.88 -5.59 -7.14
CA LEU A 94 1.99 -5.83 -8.58
C LEU A 94 2.52 -4.59 -9.33
N MET A 95 2.13 -3.39 -8.91
CA MET A 95 2.64 -2.17 -9.51
C MET A 95 4.11 -1.90 -9.17
N ILE A 96 4.54 -2.21 -7.94
CA ILE A 96 5.97 -2.18 -7.55
C ILE A 96 6.75 -3.21 -8.37
N GLN A 97 6.22 -4.42 -8.54
CA GLN A 97 6.87 -5.46 -9.35
C GLN A 97 7.00 -5.03 -10.82
N LYS A 98 5.94 -4.43 -11.38
CA LYS A 98 5.89 -3.99 -12.79
C LYS A 98 6.80 -2.80 -13.08
N HIS A 99 6.81 -1.80 -12.20
CA HIS A 99 7.45 -0.51 -12.48
C HIS A 99 8.75 -0.28 -11.69
N GLY A 100 9.02 -1.11 -10.70
CA GLY A 100 10.01 -0.82 -9.67
C GLY A 100 9.50 0.22 -8.67
N ILE A 101 10.08 0.21 -7.46
CA ILE A 101 9.61 1.05 -6.35
C ILE A 101 9.74 2.55 -6.64
N ALA A 102 10.80 2.98 -7.32
CA ALA A 102 11.03 4.40 -7.59
C ALA A 102 9.91 4.97 -8.47
N LYS A 103 9.61 4.30 -9.59
CA LYS A 103 8.56 4.76 -10.49
C LYS A 103 7.17 4.61 -9.89
N TRP A 104 6.94 3.54 -9.13
CA TRP A 104 5.68 3.39 -8.41
C TRP A 104 5.47 4.51 -7.39
N ASN A 105 6.50 4.87 -6.61
CA ASN A 105 6.38 5.92 -5.60
C ASN A 105 6.02 7.29 -6.19
N GLU A 106 6.49 7.61 -7.40
CA GLU A 106 6.12 8.84 -8.12
C GLU A 106 4.62 8.92 -8.43
N ILE A 107 3.95 7.79 -8.67
CA ILE A 107 2.53 7.76 -9.11
C ILE A 107 1.58 7.20 -8.03
N CYS A 108 2.11 6.61 -6.96
CA CYS A 108 1.32 5.90 -5.95
C CYS A 108 0.39 6.85 -5.19
N GLU A 109 0.83 8.08 -4.93
CA GLU A 109 0.01 9.11 -4.29
C GLU A 109 -1.26 9.39 -5.10
N ASP A 110 -1.15 9.66 -6.39
CA ASP A 110 -2.29 9.92 -7.30
C ASP A 110 -3.22 8.70 -7.41
N LYS A 111 -2.65 7.50 -7.54
CA LYS A 111 -3.45 6.27 -7.57
C LYS A 111 -4.16 6.03 -6.26
N THR A 112 -3.55 6.41 -5.15
CA THR A 112 -4.16 6.31 -3.83
C THR A 112 -5.28 7.32 -3.67
N ILE A 113 -5.12 8.57 -4.15
CA ILE A 113 -6.21 9.56 -4.19
C ILE A 113 -7.43 8.97 -4.92
N LEU A 114 -7.23 8.38 -6.10
CA LEU A 114 -8.33 7.75 -6.83
C LEU A 114 -8.96 6.57 -6.07
N TYR A 115 -8.18 5.82 -5.29
CA TYR A 115 -8.70 4.71 -4.49
C TYR A 115 -9.63 5.20 -3.36
N TYR A 116 -9.31 6.31 -2.69
CA TYR A 116 -10.12 6.86 -1.60
C TYR A 116 -11.28 7.74 -2.10
N ASP A 117 -10.97 8.63 -3.02
CA ASP A 117 -11.83 9.76 -3.39
C ASP A 117 -12.44 9.58 -4.78
N GLY A 118 -11.86 8.70 -5.61
CA GLY A 118 -12.34 8.44 -6.95
C GLY A 118 -13.74 7.83 -6.96
N ARG A 119 -14.53 8.23 -7.94
CA ARG A 119 -15.86 7.71 -8.22
C ARG A 119 -15.93 7.36 -9.70
N LYS A 120 -16.90 6.52 -10.06
CA LYS A 120 -17.27 6.37 -11.47
C LYS A 120 -18.45 7.28 -11.75
N VAL A 121 -18.36 8.05 -12.84
CA VAL A 121 -19.48 8.87 -13.31
C VAL A 121 -20.62 7.96 -13.78
N LYS A 122 -20.29 6.82 -14.42
CA LYS A 122 -21.24 5.79 -14.86
C LYS A 122 -20.82 4.41 -14.36
N PHE A 123 -21.79 3.52 -14.13
CA PHE A 123 -21.48 2.12 -13.82
C PHE A 123 -20.76 1.45 -15.01
N GLY A 124 -19.83 0.53 -14.74
CA GLY A 124 -19.12 -0.22 -15.78
C GLY A 124 -17.61 -0.05 -15.77
N GLY A 125 -16.96 -0.24 -16.92
CA GLY A 125 -15.50 -0.29 -17.08
C GLY A 125 -14.79 1.07 -17.12
N ASP A 126 -15.52 2.17 -16.95
CA ASP A 126 -14.95 3.52 -17.04
C ASP A 126 -13.88 3.78 -15.96
N PRO A 127 -12.87 4.62 -16.25
CA PRO A 127 -11.87 5.02 -15.27
C PRO A 127 -12.50 5.70 -14.04
N LEU A 128 -11.81 5.59 -12.90
CA LEU A 128 -12.12 6.42 -11.74
C LEU A 128 -11.78 7.87 -12.05
N THR A 129 -12.70 8.78 -11.71
CA THR A 129 -12.51 10.22 -11.81
C THR A 129 -12.74 10.85 -10.44
N LEU A 130 -12.25 12.08 -10.24
CA LEU A 130 -12.57 12.90 -9.06
C LEU A 130 -13.80 13.78 -9.29
N GLU A 131 -14.51 13.55 -10.41
CA GLU A 131 -15.72 14.29 -10.76
C GLU A 131 -16.90 13.81 -9.90
N LYS A 132 -17.84 14.72 -9.64
CA LYS A 132 -19.06 14.37 -8.90
C LYS A 132 -19.89 13.40 -9.74
N LYS A 133 -20.43 12.36 -9.10
CA LYS A 133 -21.36 11.42 -9.74
C LYS A 133 -22.56 12.20 -10.28
N ASP A 134 -22.92 11.96 -11.54
CA ASP A 134 -24.14 12.51 -12.12
C ASP A 134 -25.34 11.95 -11.36
N SER A 135 -26.12 12.82 -10.71
CA SER A 135 -27.31 12.44 -9.95
C SER A 135 -28.44 11.88 -10.81
N GLY A 136 -28.35 12.00 -12.13
CA GLY A 136 -29.29 11.42 -13.09
C GLY A 136 -29.04 9.95 -13.45
N MET A 137 -28.03 9.28 -12.86
CA MET A 137 -27.67 7.87 -13.12
C MET A 137 -27.51 6.99 -11.88
#